data_AF-A0A6A4H827-F1
#
_entry.id   AF-A0A6A4H827-F1
#
_cell.length_a   1.000
_cell.length_b   1.000
_cell.length_c   1.000
_cell.angle_alpha   90.00
_cell.angle_beta   90.00
_cell.angle_gamma   90.00
#
_symmetry.space_group_name_H-M   'P 1'
#
loop_
_entity.id
_entity.type
_entity.pdbx_description
1 polymer ?
#
loop_
_entity_poly.entity_id
_entity_poly.type
_entity_poly.pdbx_seq_one_letter_code
_entity_poly.pdbx_strand_id
1 'polypeptide(L)'
;CQASNIESLLNSEAEKSMLDASTDQDIFDAVMHARAAKENGVIAGGDDDKDDDAAITKHPSCREALQAVTIMQKYVNGIDKLYARKLESILATFGQSTHLQESHSMVNSLITDFFSC
;
A
#
# COMPACT_ATOMS: atom_id res chain seq x y z
N CYS A 1 -22.36 35.74 -26.23
CA CYS A 1 -21.49 34.56 -26.28
C CYS A 1 -20.14 34.99 -26.85
N GLN A 2 -19.15 35.27 -26.01
CA GLN A 2 -17.77 35.43 -26.48
C GLN A 2 -17.26 34.03 -26.84
N ALA A 3 -16.86 33.82 -28.09
CA ALA A 3 -16.29 32.55 -28.52
C ALA A 3 -14.88 32.41 -27.95
N SER A 4 -14.73 31.65 -26.86
CA SER A 4 -13.42 31.19 -26.39
C SER A 4 -12.78 30.30 -27.46
N ASN A 5 -11.51 30.54 -27.79
CA ASN A 5 -10.78 29.77 -28.80
C ASN A 5 -10.38 28.40 -28.22
N ILE A 6 -10.52 27.32 -28.98
CA ILE A 6 -10.24 25.95 -28.52
C ILE A 6 -8.76 25.76 -28.12
N GLU A 7 -7.86 26.51 -28.77
CA GLU A 7 -6.41 26.49 -28.48
C GLU A 7 -6.09 26.96 -27.06
N SER A 8 -6.94 27.79 -26.44
CA SER A 8 -6.71 28.26 -25.05
C SER A 8 -7.13 27.25 -23.99
N LEU A 9 -7.65 26.08 -24.38
CA LEU A 9 -8.08 25.00 -23.47
C LEU A 9 -7.03 23.88 -23.36
N LEU A 10 -5.91 23.97 -24.06
CA LEU A 10 -4.83 22.97 -24.03
C LEU A 10 -3.89 23.22 -22.84
N ASN A 11 -3.37 22.14 -22.24
CA ASN A 11 -2.40 22.20 -21.14
C ASN A 11 -1.18 23.04 -21.53
N SER A 12 -0.72 23.89 -20.62
CA SER A 12 0.43 24.76 -20.87
C SER A 12 1.72 23.96 -21.00
N GLU A 13 2.69 24.47 -21.76
CA GLU A 13 4.00 23.83 -21.93
C GLU A 13 4.73 23.60 -20.58
N ALA A 14 4.39 24.38 -19.55
CA ALA A 14 4.94 24.23 -18.20
C ALA A 14 4.52 22.90 -17.52
N GLU A 15 3.31 22.42 -17.75
CA GLU A 15 2.82 21.15 -17.17
C GLU A 15 3.44 19.93 -17.87
N LYS A 16 3.84 20.08 -19.14
CA LYS A 16 4.49 19.02 -19.92
C LYS A 16 5.93 18.76 -19.46
N SER A 17 6.56 19.72 -18.78
CA SER A 17 7.95 19.65 -18.33
C SER A 17 8.15 18.92 -16.99
N MET A 18 7.10 18.67 -16.19
CA MET A 18 7.24 18.10 -14.83
C MET A 18 7.42 16.57 -14.80
N LEU A 19 7.22 15.86 -15.92
CA LEU A 19 7.28 14.39 -15.98
C LEU A 19 8.68 13.83 -16.32
N ASP A 20 9.67 14.68 -16.59
CA ASP A 20 10.93 14.28 -17.25
C ASP A 20 12.15 14.21 -16.33
N ALA A 21 11.97 14.33 -15.00
CA ALA A 21 13.09 14.56 -14.08
C ALA A 21 13.69 13.31 -13.42
N SER A 22 13.18 12.10 -13.70
CA SER A 22 13.74 10.87 -13.14
C SER A 22 13.99 9.87 -14.26
N THR A 23 15.26 9.47 -14.39
CA THR A 23 15.71 8.55 -15.42
C THR A 23 15.53 7.12 -14.94
N ASP A 24 15.27 6.18 -15.84
CA ASP A 24 15.18 4.75 -15.50
C ASP A 24 16.44 4.21 -14.79
N GLN A 25 17.59 4.83 -15.04
CA GLN A 25 18.86 4.52 -14.38
C GLN A 25 18.82 4.82 -12.87
N ASP A 26 18.21 5.94 -12.46
CA ASP A 26 18.11 6.36 -11.07
C ASP A 26 17.26 5.36 -10.25
N ILE A 27 16.24 4.79 -10.90
CA ILE A 27 15.39 3.75 -10.34
C ILE A 27 16.16 2.43 -10.16
N PHE A 28 16.95 2.04 -11.17
CA PHE A 28 17.75 0.81 -11.13
C PHE A 28 18.78 0.84 -9.99
N ASP A 29 19.48 1.95 -9.83
CA ASP A 29 20.55 2.08 -8.83
C ASP A 29 20.02 2.04 -7.39
N ALA A 30 18.85 2.64 -7.14
CA ALA A 30 18.18 2.58 -5.84
C ALA A 30 17.80 1.13 -5.44
N VAL A 31 17.30 0.34 -6.40
CA VAL A 31 16.90 -1.06 -6.16
C VAL A 31 18.11 -1.94 -5.85
N MET A 32 19.20 -1.76 -6.58
CA MET A 32 20.43 -2.52 -6.37
C MET A 32 21.07 -2.21 -5.01
N HIS A 33 21.06 -0.95 -4.58
CA HIS A 33 21.54 -0.54 -3.26
C HIS A 33 20.74 -1.18 -2.11
N ALA A 34 19.41 -1.19 -2.20
CA ALA A 34 18.55 -1.80 -1.17
C ALA A 34 18.79 -3.31 -1.04
N ARG A 35 19.07 -4.00 -2.16
CA ARG A 35 19.35 -5.45 -2.17
C ARG A 35 20.66 -5.79 -1.47
N ALA A 36 21.73 -5.02 -1.74
CA ALA A 36 23.05 -5.26 -1.17
C ALA A 36 23.08 -5.08 0.37
N ALA A 37 22.32 -4.12 0.89
CA ALA A 37 22.23 -3.88 2.34
C ALA A 37 21.57 -5.04 3.11
N LYS A 38 20.65 -5.77 2.48
CA LYS A 38 19.94 -6.90 3.08
C LYS A 38 20.80 -8.16 3.18
N GLU A 39 21.72 -8.35 2.24
CA GLU A 39 22.53 -9.57 2.14
C GLU A 39 23.74 -9.56 3.09
N ASN A 40 24.24 -8.37 3.48
CA ASN A 40 25.38 -8.23 4.38
C ASN A 40 25.02 -8.17 5.88
N GLY A 41 23.75 -8.38 6.25
CA GLY A 41 23.32 -8.43 7.65
C GLY A 41 23.59 -9.80 8.29
N VAL A 42 24.71 -9.95 8.99
CA VAL A 42 25.12 -11.16 9.72
C VAL A 42 24.14 -11.46 10.87
N ILE A 43 23.32 -12.51 10.74
CA ILE A 43 22.52 -13.07 11.84
C ILE A 43 23.44 -14.02 12.64
N ALA A 44 24.11 -13.48 13.66
CA ALA A 44 24.79 -14.27 14.67
C ALA A 44 23.80 -14.61 15.79
N GLY A 45 23.25 -15.83 15.77
CA GLY A 45 22.44 -16.37 16.88
C GLY A 45 23.07 -17.67 17.37
N GLY A 46 23.92 -17.58 18.39
CA GLY A 46 24.53 -18.71 19.09
C GLY A 46 23.56 -19.33 20.10
N ASP A 47 23.58 -20.66 20.18
CA ASP A 47 22.82 -21.51 21.10
C ASP A 47 23.79 -22.03 22.17
N ASP A 48 23.59 -21.65 23.43
CA ASP A 48 24.12 -22.34 24.60
C ASP A 48 23.34 -21.88 25.85
N ASP A 49 22.58 -22.77 26.49
CA ASP A 49 22.87 -23.17 27.86
C ASP A 49 21.83 -24.14 28.44
N LYS A 50 22.36 -25.10 29.19
CA LYS A 50 21.69 -26.23 29.83
C LYS A 50 21.10 -25.83 31.19
N ASP A 51 19.89 -26.28 31.49
CA ASP A 51 19.49 -26.54 32.88
C ASP A 51 18.47 -27.69 32.95
N ASP A 52 18.82 -28.73 33.70
CA ASP A 52 18.18 -30.04 33.78
C ASP A 52 17.67 -30.26 35.21
N ASP A 53 16.64 -29.53 35.66
CA ASP A 53 15.83 -29.93 36.83
C ASP A 53 14.47 -29.20 37.01
N ALA A 54 13.86 -28.68 35.95
CA ALA A 54 12.48 -28.19 36.02
C ALA A 54 11.54 -29.33 35.63
N ALA A 55 10.56 -29.66 36.49
CA ALA A 55 9.51 -30.65 36.24
C ALA A 55 9.11 -30.63 34.76
N ILE A 56 9.57 -31.64 34.01
CA ILE A 56 9.53 -31.61 32.55
C ILE A 56 8.06 -31.68 32.17
N THR A 57 7.42 -30.52 32.01
CA THR A 57 6.24 -30.39 31.18
C THR A 57 6.68 -30.96 29.84
N LYS A 58 6.23 -32.17 29.52
CA LYS A 58 6.63 -32.86 28.29
C LYS A 58 6.50 -31.84 27.17
N HIS A 59 7.63 -31.53 26.55
CA HIS A 59 7.66 -30.56 25.48
C HIS A 59 6.65 -31.04 24.43
N PRO A 60 5.76 -30.17 23.93
CA PRO A 60 4.80 -30.59 22.92
C PRO A 60 5.56 -31.23 21.76
N SER A 61 5.08 -32.39 21.33
CA SER A 61 5.64 -33.08 20.19
C SER A 61 5.50 -32.19 18.94
N CYS A 62 6.38 -32.39 17.96
CA CYS A 62 6.30 -31.68 16.68
C CYS A 62 4.89 -31.79 16.06
N ARG A 63 4.22 -32.94 16.23
CA ARG A 63 2.85 -33.16 15.78
C ARG A 63 1.83 -32.26 16.50
N GLU A 64 1.93 -32.12 17.82
CA GLU A 64 1.03 -31.27 18.61
C GLU A 64 1.26 -29.79 18.29
N ALA A 65 2.51 -29.38 18.13
CA ALA A 65 2.86 -28.02 17.70
C ALA A 65 2.27 -27.70 16.31
N LEU A 66 2.41 -28.61 15.34
CA LEU A 66 1.83 -28.43 14.00
C LEU A 66 0.30 -28.38 14.02
N GLN A 67 -0.34 -29.18 14.87
CA GLN A 67 -1.79 -29.12 15.06
C GLN A 67 -2.24 -27.79 15.66
N ALA A 68 -1.53 -27.29 16.67
CA ALA A 68 -1.80 -25.99 17.27
C ALA A 68 -1.67 -24.85 16.24
N VAL A 69 -0.58 -24.85 15.45
CA VAL A 69 -0.38 -23.89 14.36
C VAL A 69 -1.52 -23.93 13.35
N THR A 70 -1.97 -25.12 12.95
CA THR A 70 -3.09 -25.28 12.01
C THR A 70 -4.38 -24.68 12.58
N ILE A 71 -4.65 -24.87 13.87
CA ILE A 71 -5.83 -24.30 14.53
C ILE A 71 -5.72 -22.77 14.60
N MET A 72 -4.55 -22.24 14.99
CA MET A 72 -4.31 -20.80 15.05
C MET A 72 -4.48 -20.15 13.66
N GLN A 73 -3.93 -20.74 12.62
CA GLN A 73 -4.08 -20.26 11.24
C GLN A 73 -5.54 -20.20 10.79
N LYS A 74 -6.37 -21.17 11.17
CA LYS A 74 -7.82 -21.14 10.86
C LYS A 74 -8.53 -19.95 11.50
N TYR A 75 -8.17 -19.61 12.74
CA TYR A 75 -8.75 -18.46 13.43
C TYR A 75 -8.22 -17.13 12.87
N VAL A 76 -6.92 -17.01 12.66
CA VAL A 76 -6.28 -15.78 12.13
C VAL A 76 -6.79 -15.46 10.73
N ASN A 77 -6.86 -16.45 9.82
CA ASN A 77 -7.38 -16.25 8.47
C ASN A 77 -8.84 -15.76 8.45
N GLY A 78 -9.64 -16.16 9.44
CA GLY A 78 -11.02 -15.69 9.58
C GLY A 78 -11.10 -14.22 10.01
N ILE A 79 -10.20 -13.80 10.90
CA ILE A 79 -10.12 -12.44 11.42
C ILE A 79 -9.64 -11.47 10.33
N ASP A 80 -8.57 -11.83 9.62
CA ASP A 80 -7.99 -11.00 8.56
C ASP A 80 -9.03 -10.71 7.46
N LYS A 81 -9.83 -11.71 7.10
CA LYS A 81 -10.89 -11.56 6.10
C LYS A 81 -11.99 -10.61 6.56
N LEU A 82 -12.44 -10.71 7.82
CA LEU A 82 -13.48 -9.82 8.36
C LEU A 82 -12.98 -8.38 8.47
N TYR A 83 -11.75 -8.20 8.94
CA TYR A 83 -11.12 -6.89 9.03
C TYR A 83 -10.93 -6.26 7.65
N ALA A 84 -10.39 -7.01 6.68
CA ALA A 84 -10.21 -6.55 5.30
C ALA A 84 -11.54 -6.10 4.67
N ARG A 85 -12.60 -6.91 4.81
CA ARG A 85 -13.94 -6.54 4.30
C ARG A 85 -14.49 -5.28 4.95
N LYS A 86 -14.27 -5.10 6.26
CA LYS A 86 -14.69 -3.90 6.97
C LYS A 86 -13.91 -2.67 6.49
N LEU A 87 -12.59 -2.81 6.32
CA LEU A 87 -11.74 -1.74 5.81
C LEU A 87 -12.11 -1.35 4.38
N GLU A 88 -12.32 -2.33 3.50
CA GLU A 88 -12.81 -2.11 2.12
C GLU A 88 -14.12 -1.31 2.12
N SER A 89 -15.08 -1.68 2.98
CA SER A 89 -16.35 -0.96 3.08
C SER A 89 -16.15 0.50 3.51
N ILE A 90 -15.29 0.74 4.49
CA ILE A 90 -15.01 2.11 4.98
C ILE A 90 -14.33 2.93 3.89
N LEU A 91 -13.33 2.36 3.22
CA LEU A 91 -12.60 3.04 2.14
C LEU A 91 -13.51 3.34 0.95
N ALA A 92 -14.42 2.43 0.59
CA ALA A 92 -15.38 2.64 -0.49
C ALA A 92 -16.32 3.81 -0.17
N THR A 93 -16.89 3.86 1.04
CA THR A 93 -17.77 4.96 1.45
C THR A 93 -17.01 6.28 1.56
N PHE A 94 -15.79 6.25 2.09
CA PHE A 94 -14.94 7.44 2.17
C PHE A 94 -14.63 7.98 0.77
N GLY A 95 -14.18 7.13 -0.16
CA GLY A 95 -13.88 7.54 -1.54
C GLY A 95 -15.10 8.12 -2.26
N GLN A 96 -16.28 7.52 -2.11
CA GLN A 96 -17.52 8.07 -2.66
C GLN A 96 -17.84 9.46 -2.08
N SER A 97 -17.68 9.63 -0.77
CA SER A 97 -17.96 10.90 -0.09
C SER A 97 -17.00 11.99 -0.54
N THR A 98 -15.71 11.68 -0.67
CA THR A 98 -14.69 12.62 -1.16
C THR A 98 -14.96 13.04 -2.60
N HIS A 99 -15.24 12.09 -3.50
CA HIS A 99 -15.59 12.41 -4.88
C HIS A 99 -16.84 13.29 -5.00
N LEU A 100 -17.86 13.01 -4.19
CA LEU A 100 -19.09 13.79 -4.18
C LEU A 100 -18.83 15.21 -3.64
N GLN A 101 -18.05 15.33 -2.57
CA GLN A 101 -17.65 16.62 -2.00
C GLN A 101 -16.83 17.44 -3.00
N GLU A 102 -15.85 16.83 -3.68
CA GLU A 102 -15.09 17.49 -4.74
C GLU A 102 -16.00 17.95 -5.86
N SER A 103 -16.88 17.07 -6.35
CA SER A 103 -17.84 17.41 -7.41
C SER A 103 -18.74 18.59 -7.04
N HIS A 104 -19.17 18.68 -5.78
CA HIS A 104 -19.95 19.82 -5.29
C HIS A 104 -19.13 21.10 -5.10
N SER A 105 -17.82 20.96 -4.85
CA SER A 105 -16.90 22.08 -4.67
C SER A 105 -16.31 22.58 -5.99
N MET A 106 -16.51 21.87 -7.10
CA MET A 106 -16.01 22.27 -8.41
C MET A 106 -16.74 23.51 -8.91
N VAL A 107 -15.95 24.51 -9.30
CA VAL A 107 -16.43 25.70 -9.99
C VAL A 107 -16.40 25.42 -11.49
N ASN A 108 -17.38 25.92 -12.23
CA ASN A 108 -17.37 25.84 -13.67
C ASN A 108 -16.06 26.42 -14.23
N SER A 109 -15.41 25.63 -15.08
CA SER A 109 -14.28 26.06 -15.87
C SER A 109 -14.74 26.68 -17.19
N LEU A 110 -13.83 27.40 -17.85
CA LEU A 110 -14.06 27.97 -19.18
C LEU A 110 -14.48 26.90 -20.21
N ILE A 111 -14.04 25.65 -20.05
CA ILE A 111 -14.45 24.55 -20.92
C ILE A 111 -15.88 24.08 -20.63
N THR A 112 -16.27 23.94 -19.35
CA THR A 112 -17.65 23.60 -19.00
C THR A 112 -18.62 24.71 -19.40
N ASP A 113 -18.23 25.98 -19.27
CA ASP A 113 -19.05 27.12 -19.70
C ASP A 113 -19.20 27.18 -21.23
N PHE A 114 -18.16 26.80 -21.98
CA PHE A 114 -18.21 26.71 -23.44
C PHE A 114 -19.30 25.75 -23.94
N PHE A 115 -19.46 24.60 -23.28
CA PHE A 115 -20.48 23.60 -23.62
C PHE A 115 -21.85 23.85 -22.95
N SER A 116 -21.96 24.85 -22.08
CA SER A 116 -23.21 25.20 -21.39
C SER A 116 -24.04 26.29 -22.09
N CYS A 117 -23.63 26.72 -23.29
CA CYS A 117 -24.28 27.76 -24.10
C CYS A 117 -25.15 27.16 -25.22
#